data_AF-A0A7S2VL36-F1
#
_entry.id   AF-A0A7S2VL36-F1
#
_cell.length_a   1.000
_cell.length_b   1.000
_cell.length_c   1.000
_cell.angle_alpha   90.00
_cell.angle_beta   90.00
_cell.angle_gamma   90.00
#
_symmetry.space_group_name_H-M   'P 1'
#
loop_
_entity.id
_entity.type
_entity.pdbx_description
1 polymer ?
#
loop_
_entity_poly.entity_id
_entity_poly.type
_entity_poly.pdbx_seq_one_letter_code
_entity_poly.pdbx_strand_id
1 'polypeptide(L)'
;VRAVQFGRTLVVDEADKAPLEVVCILKGLVEDGEMALSDGRRILRDGVLTDDVTGDAAGKQDAQRIVLVHENFRMFLLANRPGFPFQGNDLFRETGDVFSPHVVENPDLESEVQLLRAYAPDVEADVLR
;
A
#
# COMPACT_ATOMS: atom_id res chain seq x y z
N VAL A 1 2.19 -4.08 10.68
CA VAL A 1 1.66 -3.24 11.79
C VAL A 1 2.42 -1.93 12.01
N ARG A 2 3.77 -1.91 12.07
CA ARG A 2 4.55 -0.68 12.34
C ARG A 2 4.23 0.50 11.40
N ALA A 3 4.01 0.25 10.12
CA ALA A 3 3.74 1.35 9.17
C ALA A 3 2.47 2.13 9.54
N VAL A 4 1.38 1.41 9.79
CA VAL A 4 0.10 1.96 10.25
C VAL A 4 0.25 2.69 11.59
N GLN A 5 0.95 2.09 12.55
CA GLN A 5 1.11 2.66 13.90
C GLN A 5 1.97 3.94 13.93
N PHE A 6 2.99 4.02 13.09
CA PHE A 6 3.98 5.12 13.11
C PHE A 6 3.82 6.08 11.91
N GLY A 7 2.71 6.02 11.18
CA GLY A 7 2.44 6.94 10.07
C GLY A 7 3.43 6.84 8.92
N ARG A 8 3.95 5.63 8.66
CA ARG A 8 4.92 5.39 7.58
C ARG A 8 4.21 5.01 6.30
N THR A 9 4.85 5.27 5.17
CA THR A 9 4.40 4.74 3.89
C THR A 9 4.65 3.24 3.82
N LEU A 10 3.60 2.47 3.52
CA LEU A 10 3.69 1.07 3.15
C LEU A 10 3.69 0.98 1.63
N VAL A 11 4.75 0.41 1.05
CA VAL A 11 4.81 0.08 -0.39
C VAL A 11 4.76 -1.44 -0.50
N VAL A 12 3.79 -1.96 -1.24
CA VAL A 12 3.64 -3.38 -1.53
C VAL A 12 4.02 -3.58 -2.99
N ASP A 13 5.12 -4.28 -3.21
CA ASP A 13 5.60 -4.61 -4.55
C ASP A 13 4.94 -5.90 -5.07
N GLU A 14 4.84 -6.02 -6.39
CA GLU A 14 4.25 -7.18 -7.09
C GLU A 14 2.86 -7.58 -6.55
N ALA A 15 2.01 -6.61 -6.20
CA ALA A 15 0.71 -6.86 -5.60
C ALA A 15 -0.23 -7.70 -6.50
N ASP A 16 -0.03 -7.66 -7.83
CA ASP A 16 -0.74 -8.50 -8.80
C ASP A 16 -0.41 -10.00 -8.70
N LYS A 17 0.73 -10.36 -8.10
CA LYS A 17 1.16 -11.76 -7.95
C LYS A 17 0.60 -12.43 -6.70
N ALA A 18 0.17 -11.64 -5.72
CA ALA A 18 -0.42 -12.15 -4.50
C ALA A 18 -1.80 -12.78 -4.79
N PRO A 19 -2.19 -13.84 -4.06
CA PRO A 19 -3.56 -14.32 -4.09
C PRO A 19 -4.54 -13.19 -3.77
N LEU A 20 -5.69 -13.16 -4.46
CA LEU A 20 -6.67 -12.10 -4.32
C LEU A 20 -7.16 -11.94 -2.88
N GLU A 21 -7.28 -13.06 -2.14
CA GLU A 21 -7.68 -13.06 -0.74
C GLU A 21 -6.73 -12.23 0.14
N VAL A 22 -5.42 -12.23 -0.18
CA VAL A 22 -4.40 -11.45 0.55
C VAL A 22 -4.54 -9.97 0.24
N VAL A 23 -4.77 -9.62 -1.02
CA VAL A 23 -4.98 -8.24 -1.46
C VAL A 23 -6.26 -7.67 -0.85
N CYS A 24 -7.35 -8.44 -0.82
CA CYS A 24 -8.63 -8.01 -0.26
C CYS A 24 -8.54 -7.67 1.24
N ILE A 25 -7.64 -8.31 1.99
CA ILE A 25 -7.37 -7.93 3.39
C ILE A 25 -6.78 -6.51 3.47
N LEU A 26 -5.88 -6.15 2.56
CA LEU A 26 -5.33 -4.79 2.49
C LEU A 26 -6.39 -3.78 2.04
N LYS A 27 -7.25 -4.17 1.09
CA LYS A 27 -8.42 -3.38 0.67
C LYS A 27 -9.31 -3.04 1.86
N GLY A 28 -9.69 -4.05 2.67
CA GLY A 28 -10.54 -3.85 3.86
C GLY A 28 -9.96 -2.83 4.84
N LEU A 29 -8.64 -2.85 5.08
CA LEU A 29 -8.01 -1.82 5.92
C LEU A 29 -8.15 -0.40 5.34
N VAL A 30 -8.04 -0.24 4.03
CA VAL A 30 -8.10 1.09 3.38
C VAL A 30 -9.54 1.60 3.30
N GLU A 31 -10.47 0.70 2.96
CA GLU A 31 -11.91 0.95 2.79
C GLU A 31 -12.62 1.14 4.13
N ASP A 32 -12.61 0.11 4.98
CA ASP A 32 -13.35 0.09 6.25
C ASP A 32 -12.61 0.83 7.37
N GLY A 33 -11.29 1.04 7.21
CA GLY A 33 -10.45 1.59 8.27
C GLY A 33 -10.25 0.62 9.44
N GLU A 34 -10.61 -0.65 9.27
CA GLU A 34 -10.46 -1.71 10.26
C GLU A 34 -9.72 -2.92 9.69
N MET A 35 -8.90 -3.58 10.51
CA MET A 35 -8.37 -4.92 10.19
C MET A 35 -8.07 -5.74 11.44
N ALA A 36 -8.58 -6.97 11.50
CA ALA A 36 -8.21 -7.94 12.52
C ALA A 36 -6.83 -8.55 12.24
N LEU A 37 -6.01 -8.69 13.27
CA LEU A 37 -4.70 -9.33 13.22
C LEU A 37 -4.75 -10.74 13.82
N SER A 38 -3.89 -11.63 13.34
CA SER A 38 -3.84 -13.03 13.81
C SER A 38 -3.42 -13.18 15.27
N ASP A 39 -2.80 -12.15 15.86
CA ASP A 39 -2.42 -12.10 17.28
C ASP A 39 -3.54 -11.57 18.20
N GLY A 40 -4.75 -11.40 17.67
CA GLY A 40 -5.92 -10.92 18.42
C GLY A 40 -5.98 -9.40 18.58
N ARG A 41 -5.05 -8.65 17.99
CA ARG A 41 -5.13 -7.19 17.90
C ARG A 41 -6.05 -6.75 16.76
N ARG A 42 -6.54 -5.51 16.82
CA ARG A 42 -7.33 -4.87 15.75
C ARG A 42 -6.69 -3.54 15.37
N ILE A 43 -6.60 -3.27 14.08
CA ILE A 43 -6.26 -1.95 13.57
C ILE A 43 -7.56 -1.18 13.37
N LEU A 44 -7.63 0.08 13.80
CA LEU A 44 -8.82 0.93 13.67
C LEU A 44 -8.43 2.36 13.30
N ARG A 45 -9.17 2.99 12.38
CA ARG A 45 -9.05 4.42 12.07
C ARG A 45 -9.67 5.24 13.20
N ASP A 46 -9.06 6.40 13.48
CA ASP A 46 -9.61 7.32 14.47
C ASP A 46 -11.04 7.74 14.07
N GLY A 47 -11.99 7.62 15.01
CA GLY A 47 -13.43 7.78 14.76
C GLY A 47 -14.23 6.50 14.49
N VAL A 48 -13.59 5.35 14.28
CA VAL A 48 -14.26 4.02 14.19
C VAL A 48 -14.36 3.36 15.58
N LEU A 49 -13.79 3.98 16.62
CA LEU A 49 -13.91 3.51 18.00
C LEU A 49 -15.40 3.52 18.40
N THR A 50 -16.00 2.34 18.50
CA THR A 50 -17.35 2.20 19.03
C THR A 50 -17.36 2.44 20.54
N ASP A 51 -18.47 2.96 21.06
CA ASP A 51 -18.67 3.22 22.50
C ASP A 51 -18.41 1.96 23.37
N ASP A 52 -18.46 0.77 22.77
CA ASP A 52 -18.23 -0.54 23.40
C ASP A 52 -16.87 -0.66 24.11
N VAL A 53 -15.86 0.10 23.69
CA VAL A 53 -14.50 0.04 24.27
C VAL A 53 -14.39 0.87 25.57
N THR A 54 -15.34 1.78 25.83
CA THR A 54 -15.19 2.82 26.86
C THR A 54 -15.85 2.50 28.21
N GLY A 55 -16.73 1.50 28.31
CA GLY A 55 -17.58 1.27 29.49
C GLY A 55 -16.95 0.45 30.63
N ASP A 56 -16.28 -0.67 30.32
CA ASP A 56 -16.00 -1.72 31.32
C ASP A 56 -14.51 -2.11 31.44
N ALA A 57 -14.15 -2.82 32.52
CA ALA A 57 -12.79 -3.36 32.72
C ALA A 57 -12.36 -4.33 31.60
N ALA A 58 -13.31 -4.97 30.92
CA ALA A 58 -13.09 -5.75 29.70
C ALA A 58 -12.77 -4.84 28.49
N GLY A 59 -13.48 -3.72 28.34
CA GLY A 59 -13.22 -2.71 27.30
C GLY A 59 -11.83 -2.08 27.41
N LYS A 60 -11.30 -1.91 28.63
CA LYS A 60 -9.91 -1.44 28.85
C LYS A 60 -8.84 -2.45 28.41
N GLN A 61 -9.10 -3.75 28.50
CA GLN A 61 -8.19 -4.77 27.95
C GLN A 61 -8.24 -4.81 26.43
N ASP A 62 -9.42 -4.59 25.85
CA ASP A 62 -9.58 -4.48 24.40
C ASP A 62 -8.92 -3.21 23.84
N ALA A 63 -8.96 -2.09 24.58
CA ALA A 63 -8.23 -0.88 24.23
C ALA A 63 -6.71 -1.10 24.08
N GLN A 64 -6.11 -2.00 24.86
CA GLN A 64 -4.69 -2.35 24.74
C GLN A 64 -4.38 -3.21 23.50
N ARG A 65 -5.40 -3.80 22.86
CA ARG A 65 -5.29 -4.61 21.64
C ARG A 65 -5.58 -3.80 20.38
N ILE A 66 -5.95 -2.53 20.51
CA ILE A 66 -6.22 -1.64 19.39
C ILE A 66 -4.94 -0.96 18.92
N VAL A 67 -4.71 -0.98 17.62
CA VAL A 67 -3.67 -0.22 16.92
C VAL A 67 -4.35 0.86 16.09
N LEU A 68 -4.21 2.12 16.49
CA LEU A 68 -4.80 3.21 15.73
C LEU A 68 -4.05 3.42 14.41
N VAL A 69 -4.81 3.68 13.34
CA VAL A 69 -4.27 4.14 12.06
C VAL A 69 -3.78 5.56 12.25
N HIS A 70 -2.48 5.75 12.10
CA HIS A 70 -1.87 7.07 12.17
C HIS A 70 -2.30 7.93 10.97
N GLU A 71 -2.62 9.21 11.16
CA GLU A 71 -3.13 10.12 10.12
C GLU A 71 -2.23 10.22 8.87
N ASN A 72 -0.91 10.25 9.06
CA ASN A 72 0.07 10.25 7.97
C ASN A 72 0.32 8.89 7.28
N PHE A 73 -0.36 7.82 7.69
CA PHE A 73 -0.20 6.51 7.05
C PHE A 73 -0.65 6.57 5.58
N ARG A 74 0.16 6.03 4.67
CA ARG A 74 -0.15 5.92 3.24
C ARG A 74 0.20 4.53 2.75
N MET A 75 -0.58 4.01 1.81
CA MET A 75 -0.34 2.72 1.18
C MET A 75 -0.23 2.88 -0.33
N PHE A 76 0.82 2.33 -0.92
CA PHE A 76 1.01 2.23 -2.36
C PHE A 76 1.10 0.75 -2.74
N LEU A 77 0.30 0.34 -3.72
CA LEU A 77 0.39 -0.97 -4.34
C LEU A 77 1.07 -0.78 -5.69
N LEU A 78 2.19 -1.46 -5.89
CA LEU A 78 2.86 -1.55 -7.19
C LEU A 78 2.39 -2.84 -7.85
N ALA A 79 1.93 -2.72 -9.09
CA ALA A 79 1.43 -3.84 -9.84
C ALA A 79 1.75 -3.66 -11.32
N ASN A 80 1.96 -4.78 -11.99
CA ASN A 80 2.12 -4.77 -13.42
C ASN A 80 0.78 -4.49 -14.11
N ARG A 81 0.85 -3.95 -15.34
CA ARG A 81 -0.31 -3.88 -16.21
C ARG A 81 -0.86 -5.29 -16.45
N PRO A 82 -2.18 -5.54 -16.28
CA PRO A 82 -2.75 -6.86 -16.52
C PRO A 82 -2.57 -7.28 -17.99
N GLY A 83 -2.19 -8.54 -18.20
CA GLY A 83 -2.01 -9.15 -19.52
C GLY A 83 -0.57 -9.51 -19.88
N PHE A 84 -0.39 -10.23 -20.99
CA PHE A 84 0.91 -10.71 -21.44
C PHE A 84 1.91 -9.55 -21.69
N PRO A 85 3.19 -9.67 -21.32
CA PRO A 85 3.89 -10.83 -20.74
C PRO A 85 3.79 -10.97 -19.21
N PHE A 86 3.05 -10.08 -18.54
CA PHE A 86 2.95 -10.07 -17.09
C PHE A 86 1.90 -11.05 -16.60
N GLN A 87 2.34 -12.08 -15.87
CA GLN A 87 1.45 -13.06 -15.24
C GLN A 87 0.93 -12.49 -13.92
N GLY A 88 -0.38 -12.43 -13.68
CA GLY A 88 -0.88 -11.88 -12.42
C GLY A 88 -2.37 -11.65 -12.47
N ASN A 89 -2.94 -11.32 -11.32
CA ASN A 89 -4.33 -10.96 -11.20
C ASN A 89 -4.55 -9.55 -11.76
N ASP A 90 -5.76 -9.29 -12.28
CA ASP A 90 -6.18 -7.94 -12.63
C ASP A 90 -6.50 -7.16 -11.34
N LEU A 91 -5.46 -6.63 -10.72
CA LEU A 91 -5.54 -5.93 -9.44
C LEU A 91 -6.46 -4.70 -9.54
N PHE A 92 -6.42 -3.99 -10.67
CA PHE A 92 -7.22 -2.80 -10.88
C PHE A 92 -8.72 -3.11 -10.84
N ARG A 93 -9.14 -4.25 -11.40
CA ARG A 93 -10.54 -4.71 -11.35
C ARG A 93 -11.06 -4.90 -9.92
N GLU A 94 -10.21 -5.32 -8.99
CA GLU A 94 -10.61 -5.70 -7.63
C GLU A 94 -10.52 -4.55 -6.62
N THR A 95 -9.52 -3.67 -6.80
CA THR A 95 -9.19 -2.62 -5.83
C THR A 95 -9.30 -1.20 -6.38
N GLY A 96 -9.67 -1.03 -7.65
CA GLY A 96 -9.74 0.27 -8.33
C GLY A 96 -10.82 1.21 -7.80
N ASP A 97 -11.75 0.71 -7.00
CA ASP A 97 -12.78 1.46 -6.27
C ASP A 97 -12.25 2.11 -4.97
N VAL A 98 -11.23 1.51 -4.36
CA VAL A 98 -10.68 1.96 -3.06
C VAL A 98 -9.35 2.70 -3.22
N PHE A 99 -8.56 2.36 -4.23
CA PHE A 99 -7.27 3.01 -4.50
C PHE A 99 -7.38 4.09 -5.58
N SER A 100 -6.47 5.07 -5.52
CA SER A 100 -6.27 6.03 -6.62
C SER A 100 -5.25 5.47 -7.60
N PRO A 101 -5.66 5.01 -8.80
CA PRO A 101 -4.75 4.42 -9.77
C PRO A 101 -3.85 5.48 -10.40
N HIS A 102 -2.56 5.16 -10.53
CA HIS A 102 -1.61 5.97 -11.28
C HIS A 102 -0.78 5.06 -12.18
N VAL A 103 -0.86 5.29 -13.49
CA VAL A 103 -0.08 4.53 -14.47
C VAL A 103 1.25 5.24 -14.69
N VAL A 104 2.34 4.54 -14.41
CA VAL A 104 3.69 5.01 -14.74
C VAL A 104 4.06 4.46 -16.11
N GLU A 105 4.20 5.35 -17.08
CA GLU A 105 4.63 5.00 -18.44
C GLU A 105 6.15 4.82 -18.49
N ASN A 106 6.63 4.18 -19.57
CA ASN A 106 8.05 4.11 -19.82
C ASN A 106 8.60 5.53 -20.08
N PRO A 107 9.81 5.85 -19.59
CA PRO A 107 10.44 7.13 -19.85
C PRO A 107 10.61 7.36 -21.36
N ASP A 108 10.51 8.62 -21.79
CA ASP A 108 10.91 8.99 -23.15
C ASP A 108 12.44 9.00 -23.30
N LEU A 109 12.91 9.06 -24.55
CA LEU A 109 14.35 9.04 -24.85
C LEU A 109 15.12 10.12 -24.09
N GLU A 110 14.54 11.32 -23.94
CA GLU A 110 15.19 12.40 -23.21
C GLU A 110 15.35 12.07 -21.71
N SER A 111 14.30 11.53 -21.10
CA SER A 111 14.30 11.07 -19.71
C SER A 111 15.25 9.89 -19.49
N GLU A 112 15.31 8.95 -20.42
CA GLU A 112 16.28 7.84 -20.39
C GLU A 112 17.72 8.34 -20.46
N VAL A 113 18.03 9.26 -21.38
CA VAL A 113 19.35 9.88 -21.49
C VAL A 113 19.70 10.66 -20.22
N GLN A 114 18.73 11.37 -19.62
CA GLN A 114 18.93 12.07 -18.34
C GLN A 114 19.24 11.09 -17.20
N LEU A 115 18.54 9.95 -17.14
CA LEU A 115 18.81 8.90 -16.18
C LEU A 115 20.23 8.35 -16.36
N LEU A 116 20.61 7.99 -17.59
CA LEU A 116 21.93 7.45 -17.90
C LEU A 116 23.06 8.43 -17.55
N ARG A 117 22.88 9.72 -17.84
CA ARG A 117 23.84 10.77 -17.44
C ARG A 117 24.02 10.86 -15.93
N ALA A 118 22.96 10.66 -15.15
CA ALA A 118 23.06 10.67 -13.69
C ALA A 118 23.82 9.45 -13.15
N TYR A 119 23.66 8.28 -13.79
CA TYR A 119 24.37 7.05 -13.41
C TYR A 119 25.82 6.99 -13.93
N ALA A 120 26.10 7.59 -15.08
CA ALA A 120 27.39 7.56 -15.77
C ALA A 120 27.80 8.96 -16.24
N PRO A 121 28.20 9.85 -15.31
CA PRO A 121 28.50 11.24 -15.63
C PRO A 121 29.73 11.43 -16.52
N ASP A 122 30.64 10.45 -16.54
CA ASP A 122 31.89 10.49 -17.30
C ASP A 122 31.77 9.92 -18.72
N VAL A 123 30.59 9.42 -19.11
CA VAL A 123 30.36 8.90 -20.47
C VAL A 123 29.94 10.05 -21.38
N GLU A 124 30.64 10.19 -22.51
CA GLU A 124 30.33 11.19 -23.54
C GLU A 124 28.87 11.10 -24.00
N ALA A 125 28.23 12.26 -24.13
CA ALA A 125 26.79 12.35 -24.39
C ALA A 125 26.36 11.67 -25.71
N ASP A 126 27.26 11.59 -26.69
CA ASP A 126 27.02 10.96 -27.98
C ASP A 126 27.01 9.42 -27.90
N VAL A 127 27.58 8.83 -26.84
CA VAL A 127 27.52 7.38 -26.59
C VAL A 127 26.21 7.00 -25.89
N LEU A 128 25.58 7.94 -25.20
CA LEU A 128 24.33 7.74 -24.45
C LEU A 128 23.07 7.86 -25.32
N ARG A 129 23.21 8.23 -26.60
CA ARG A 129 22.12 8.40 -27.58
C ARG A 129 22.18 7.35 -28.66
#